data_AF-A0AAV0DL76-F1
#
_entry.id   AF-A0AAV0DL76-F1
#
_cell.length_a   1.000
_cell.length_b   1.000
_cell.length_c   1.000
_cell.angle_alpha   90.00
_cell.angle_beta   90.00
_cell.angle_gamma   90.00
#
_symmetry.space_group_name_H-M   'P 1'
#
loop_
_entity.id
_entity.type
_entity.pdbx_description
1 polymer ?
#
loop_
_entity_poly.entity_id
_entity_poly.type
_entity_poly.pdbx_seq_one_letter_code
_entity_poly.pdbx_strand_id
1 'polypeptide(L)'
;MGSKTTSNTTTKVISVVSKVYCSASEKVLVVRQRPHVANGGGFVVTDVDQTPLFSAEGCGVIGRKDELILRDNFDSPLLLIRKKGEIVEVLSMARKWKGYTTTFEGSRKLVFTLKEPNSCIFKNIPIKISIESRDYGNNHRNFTVAGYFPDRDCSILDSLGNAIAKMTR
;
A
#
# COMPACT_ATOMS: atom_id res chain seq x y z
N MET A 1 33.47 -38.88 4.19
CA MET A 1 33.40 -37.44 3.85
C MET A 1 31.96 -37.12 3.48
N GLY A 2 31.21 -36.53 4.41
CA GLY A 2 29.80 -36.19 4.20
C GLY A 2 29.66 -34.91 3.40
N SER A 3 28.99 -34.99 2.25
CA SER A 3 28.63 -33.84 1.43
C SER A 3 27.59 -32.98 2.15
N LYS A 4 27.97 -31.73 2.44
CA LYS A 4 27.10 -30.71 3.02
C LYS A 4 26.16 -30.22 1.92
N THR A 5 24.91 -30.70 1.93
CA THR A 5 23.87 -30.21 1.02
C THR A 5 23.47 -28.80 1.44
N THR A 6 23.95 -27.80 0.70
CA THR A 6 23.52 -26.41 0.83
C THR A 6 22.08 -26.30 0.35
N SER A 7 21.12 -26.18 1.27
CA SER A 7 19.74 -25.86 0.94
C SER A 7 19.69 -24.43 0.39
N ASN A 8 19.51 -24.28 -0.92
CA ASN A 8 19.19 -23.00 -1.52
C ASN A 8 17.81 -22.56 -1.02
N THR A 9 17.79 -21.66 -0.04
CA THR A 9 16.56 -21.07 0.47
C THR A 9 16.04 -20.10 -0.58
N THR A 10 15.17 -20.57 -1.47
CA THR A 10 14.45 -19.72 -2.43
C THR A 10 13.58 -18.74 -1.65
N THR A 11 14.02 -17.50 -1.52
CA THR A 11 13.25 -16.42 -0.88
C THR A 11 12.02 -16.14 -1.73
N LYS A 12 10.86 -16.64 -1.29
CA LYS A 12 9.59 -16.43 -1.99
C LYS A 12 9.22 -14.95 -1.89
N VAL A 13 9.35 -14.22 -2.99
CA VAL A 13 8.92 -12.82 -3.09
C VAL A 13 7.41 -12.75 -2.82
N ILE A 14 7.02 -11.93 -1.84
CA ILE A 14 5.61 -11.67 -1.52
C ILE A 14 5.11 -10.60 -2.48
N SER A 15 4.30 -11.00 -3.45
CA SER A 15 3.55 -10.08 -4.31
C SER A 15 2.15 -9.84 -3.73
N VAL A 16 1.84 -8.59 -3.44
CA VAL A 16 0.53 -8.17 -2.91
C VAL A 16 -0.48 -7.98 -4.04
N VAL A 17 -0.14 -7.12 -5.01
CA VAL A 17 -1.02 -6.79 -6.16
C VAL A 17 -0.72 -7.72 -7.33
N SER A 18 0.53 -7.73 -7.80
CA SER A 18 1.00 -8.59 -8.88
C SER A 18 2.54 -8.65 -8.85
N LYS A 19 3.11 -9.75 -9.36
CA LYS A 19 4.56 -9.94 -9.47
C LYS A 19 5.21 -8.94 -10.43
N VAL A 20 4.46 -8.38 -11.38
CA VAL A 20 4.98 -7.39 -12.34
C VAL A 20 5.44 -6.08 -11.66
N TYR A 21 4.93 -5.81 -10.45
CA TYR A 21 5.32 -4.66 -9.64
C TYR A 21 6.42 -5.00 -8.61
N CYS A 22 6.98 -6.21 -8.66
CA CYS A 22 8.10 -6.60 -7.82
C CYS A 22 9.42 -6.40 -8.57
N SER A 23 10.40 -5.77 -7.92
CA SER A 23 11.77 -5.68 -8.43
C SER A 23 12.70 -6.56 -7.60
N ALA A 24 13.72 -7.13 -8.23
CA ALA A 24 14.77 -7.90 -7.55
C ALA A 24 15.77 -7.01 -6.80
N SER A 25 15.74 -5.70 -7.07
CA SER A 25 16.59 -4.68 -6.44
C SER A 25 15.73 -3.57 -5.85
N GLU A 26 16.29 -2.81 -4.92
CA GLU A 26 15.61 -1.66 -4.35
C GLU A 26 15.27 -0.64 -5.45
N LYS A 27 14.05 -0.08 -5.36
CA LYS A 27 13.56 0.94 -6.28
C LYS A 27 13.24 2.21 -5.53
N VAL A 28 13.87 3.31 -5.96
CA VAL A 28 13.57 4.64 -5.46
C VAL A 28 12.37 5.20 -6.23
N LEU A 29 11.35 5.62 -5.49
CA LEU A 29 10.13 6.22 -6.02
C LEU A 29 10.04 7.67 -5.57
N VAL A 30 9.66 8.55 -6.49
CA VAL A 30 9.48 9.98 -6.23
C VAL A 30 8.01 10.32 -6.34
N VAL A 31 7.45 10.97 -5.31
CA VAL A 31 6.04 11.39 -5.29
C VAL A 31 5.94 12.87 -5.61
N ARG A 32 5.20 13.21 -6.66
CA ARG A 32 4.93 14.59 -7.06
C ARG A 32 3.44 14.89 -6.97
N GLN A 33 3.08 15.98 -6.31
CA GLN A 33 1.71 16.46 -6.26
C GLN A 33 1.29 17.03 -7.62
N ARG A 34 0.10 16.65 -8.09
CA ARG A 34 -0.51 17.26 -9.28
C ARG A 34 -1.32 18.50 -8.88
N PRO A 35 -1.20 19.61 -9.62
CA PRO A 35 -2.02 20.80 -9.40
C PRO A 35 -3.52 20.47 -9.44
N HIS A 36 -4.30 21.20 -8.64
CA HIS A 36 -5.72 20.90 -8.44
C HIS A 36 -6.60 21.11 -9.68
N VAL A 37 -6.09 21.82 -10.70
CA VAL A 37 -6.91 22.60 -11.65
C VAL A 37 -7.23 21.90 -12.99
N ALA A 38 -6.67 20.72 -13.28
CA ALA A 38 -6.97 20.03 -14.55
C ALA A 38 -7.85 18.77 -14.40
N ASN A 39 -7.65 17.95 -13.37
CA ASN A 39 -8.31 16.64 -13.24
C ASN A 39 -8.60 16.24 -11.78
N GLY A 40 -8.90 17.20 -10.88
CA GLY A 40 -9.30 16.90 -9.50
C GLY A 40 -8.15 16.66 -8.50
N GLY A 41 -6.90 17.00 -8.85
CA GLY A 41 -5.73 16.90 -7.98
C GLY A 41 -5.09 15.50 -7.95
N GLY A 42 -4.40 15.17 -6.84
CA GLY A 42 -3.77 13.86 -6.63
C GLY A 42 -2.24 13.88 -6.74
N PHE A 43 -1.65 12.69 -6.93
CA PHE A 43 -0.19 12.52 -6.97
C PHE A 43 0.21 11.63 -8.15
N VAL A 44 1.42 11.85 -8.66
CA VAL A 44 2.08 10.96 -9.61
C VAL A 44 3.33 10.41 -8.92
N VAL A 45 3.54 9.11 -9.06
CA VAL A 45 4.73 8.41 -8.60
C VAL A 45 5.60 8.14 -9.81
N THR A 46 6.85 8.59 -9.78
CA THR A 46 7.85 8.35 -10.82
C THR A 46 9.04 7.57 -10.27
N ASP A 47 9.88 7.07 -11.17
CA ASP A 47 11.26 6.72 -10.82
C ASP A 47 12.15 7.97 -10.69
N VAL A 48 13.45 7.75 -10.49
CA VAL A 48 14.48 8.80 -10.38
C VAL A 48 14.70 9.57 -11.68
N ASP A 49 14.39 8.96 -12.82
CA ASP A 49 14.51 9.55 -14.16
C ASP A 49 13.23 10.31 -14.56
N GLN A 50 12.31 10.50 -13.61
CA GLN A 50 11.01 11.17 -13.79
C GLN A 50 10.05 10.42 -14.72
N THR A 51 10.27 9.13 -14.96
CA THR A 51 9.35 8.28 -15.72
C THR A 51 8.13 7.96 -14.85
N PRO A 52 6.90 8.25 -15.29
CA PRO A 52 5.69 7.96 -14.51
C PRO A 52 5.46 6.46 -14.39
N LEU A 53 5.26 6.01 -13.16
CA LEU A 53 4.98 4.60 -12.82
C LEU A 53 3.51 4.42 -12.40
N PHE A 54 3.01 5.32 -11.58
CA PHE A 54 1.65 5.28 -11.07
C PHE A 54 1.06 6.67 -10.93
N SER A 55 -0.26 6.76 -11.00
CA SER A 55 -1.00 7.95 -10.60
C SER A 55 -2.02 7.60 -9.52
N ALA A 56 -2.15 8.46 -8.52
CA ALA A 56 -3.14 8.34 -7.47
C ALA A 56 -4.14 9.49 -7.61
N GLU A 57 -5.40 9.13 -7.78
CA GLU A 57 -6.51 10.05 -7.97
C GLU A 57 -7.46 9.95 -6.78
N GLY A 58 -7.52 11.01 -5.98
CA GLY A 58 -8.45 11.16 -4.88
C GLY A 58 -9.43 12.26 -5.21
N CYS A 59 -10.73 11.96 -5.11
CA CYS A 59 -11.72 12.92 -5.55
C CYS A 59 -12.19 13.84 -4.42
N GLY A 60 -11.60 15.03 -4.40
CA GLY A 60 -12.16 16.20 -3.72
C GLY A 60 -13.16 16.99 -4.56
N VAL A 61 -13.29 16.72 -5.87
CA VAL A 61 -14.08 17.58 -6.78
C VAL A 61 -15.07 16.82 -7.70
N ILE A 62 -14.73 15.63 -8.24
CA ILE A 62 -15.55 14.95 -9.28
C ILE A 62 -15.98 13.51 -8.91
N GLY A 63 -15.54 12.97 -7.78
CA GLY A 63 -15.69 11.55 -7.46
C GLY A 63 -16.00 11.30 -6.00
N ARG A 64 -16.02 10.02 -5.62
CA ARG A 64 -16.57 9.61 -4.33
C ARG A 64 -15.62 9.98 -3.20
N LYS A 65 -16.14 10.71 -2.22
CA LYS A 65 -15.47 10.96 -0.94
C LYS A 65 -15.00 9.62 -0.36
N ASP A 66 -13.83 9.63 0.27
CA ASP A 66 -13.22 8.45 0.90
C ASP A 66 -12.84 7.31 -0.07
N GLU A 67 -12.72 7.61 -1.36
CA GLU A 67 -12.16 6.70 -2.39
C GLU A 67 -10.94 7.32 -3.08
N LEU A 68 -9.98 6.44 -3.37
CA LEU A 68 -8.74 6.72 -4.09
C LEU A 68 -8.57 5.63 -5.16
N ILE A 69 -8.23 6.02 -6.39
CA ILE A 69 -7.89 5.08 -7.45
C ILE A 69 -6.39 5.22 -7.73
N LEU A 70 -5.67 4.10 -7.63
CA LEU A 70 -4.30 3.98 -8.13
C LEU A 70 -4.36 3.43 -9.56
N ARG A 71 -3.70 4.11 -10.48
CA ARG A 71 -3.57 3.70 -11.88
C ARG A 71 -2.11 3.42 -12.23
N ASP A 72 -1.89 2.61 -13.26
CA ASP A 72 -0.57 2.41 -13.85
C ASP A 72 -0.17 3.57 -14.78
N ASN A 73 0.99 3.42 -15.41
CA ASN A 73 1.53 4.35 -16.40
C ASN A 73 0.71 4.42 -17.71
N PHE A 74 -0.22 3.49 -17.94
CA PHE A 74 -1.15 3.49 -19.07
C PHE A 74 -2.55 3.99 -18.68
N ASP A 75 -2.66 4.63 -17.51
CA ASP A 75 -3.92 5.14 -16.95
C ASP A 75 -4.95 4.04 -16.64
N SER A 76 -4.54 2.77 -16.60
CA SER A 76 -5.42 1.64 -16.27
C SER A 76 -5.59 1.51 -14.75
N PRO A 77 -6.81 1.33 -14.23
CA PRO A 77 -7.06 1.25 -12.79
C PRO A 77 -6.49 -0.05 -12.20
N LEU A 78 -5.55 0.09 -11.25
CA LEU A 78 -4.90 -1.01 -10.55
C LEU A 78 -5.56 -1.33 -9.21
N LEU A 79 -5.79 -0.31 -8.39
CA LEU A 79 -6.36 -0.46 -7.06
C LEU A 79 -7.43 0.59 -6.80
N LEU A 80 -8.58 0.14 -6.31
CA LEU A 80 -9.53 0.98 -5.61
C LEU A 80 -9.23 0.90 -4.11
N ILE A 81 -8.88 2.02 -3.50
CA ILE A 81 -8.65 2.15 -2.06
C ILE A 81 -9.82 2.93 -1.47
N ARG A 82 -10.54 2.32 -0.54
CA ARG A 82 -11.78 2.88 0.01
C ARG A 82 -11.75 2.86 1.53
N LYS A 83 -12.10 3.98 2.15
CA LYS A 83 -12.37 4.02 3.60
C LYS A 83 -13.72 3.36 3.88
N LYS A 84 -13.79 2.55 4.92
CA LYS A 84 -15.05 1.93 5.34
C LYS A 84 -15.89 2.96 6.11
N GLY A 85 -16.82 3.64 5.43
CA GLY A 85 -17.78 4.57 6.05
C GLY A 85 -19.01 3.87 6.65
N GLU A 86 -18.83 2.90 7.55
CA GLU A 86 -19.97 2.22 8.18
C GLU A 86 -20.48 3.04 9.37
N ILE A 87 -21.81 3.08 9.57
CA ILE A 87 -22.51 3.82 10.64
C ILE A 87 -22.02 3.43 12.07
N VAL A 88 -21.31 2.30 12.17
CA VAL A 88 -20.72 1.75 13.41
C VAL A 88 -19.34 2.35 13.75
N GLU A 89 -18.76 3.22 12.91
CA GLU A 89 -17.48 3.90 13.23
C GLU A 89 -17.58 4.86 14.43
N VAL A 90 -18.81 5.18 14.89
CA VAL A 90 -19.05 5.91 16.16
C VAL A 90 -18.57 5.09 17.38
N LEU A 91 -18.45 3.76 17.26
CA LEU A 91 -17.94 2.86 18.31
C LEU A 91 -16.56 2.23 17.96
N SER A 92 -16.13 2.29 16.70
CA SER A 92 -14.83 1.77 16.25
C SER A 92 -13.73 2.79 16.50
N MET A 93 -12.88 2.55 17.49
CA MET A 93 -11.72 3.42 17.80
C MET A 93 -10.60 3.38 16.72
N ALA A 94 -10.84 2.78 15.56
CA ALA A 94 -9.90 2.69 14.44
C ALA A 94 -10.60 2.88 13.10
N ARG A 95 -10.05 3.77 12.27
CA ARG A 95 -10.40 3.98 10.86
C ARG A 95 -9.91 2.81 10.03
N LYS A 96 -10.72 2.34 9.09
CA LYS A 96 -10.36 1.19 8.24
C LYS A 96 -10.38 1.56 6.77
N TRP A 97 -9.30 1.22 6.06
CA TRP A 97 -9.19 1.32 4.61
C TRP A 97 -9.07 -0.06 4.00
N LYS A 98 -9.63 -0.25 2.81
CA LYS A 98 -9.59 -1.52 2.07
C LYS A 98 -9.12 -1.26 0.64
N GLY A 99 -8.17 -2.06 0.17
CA GLY A 99 -7.67 -2.03 -1.19
C GLY A 99 -8.21 -3.19 -2.01
N TYR A 100 -8.75 -2.88 -3.18
CA TYR A 100 -9.39 -3.84 -4.08
C TYR A 100 -8.73 -3.82 -5.44
N THR A 101 -8.46 -5.00 -6.01
CA THR A 101 -8.15 -5.16 -7.43
C THR A 101 -9.42 -5.54 -8.19
N THR A 102 -9.45 -5.25 -9.48
CA THR A 102 -10.50 -5.71 -10.38
C THR A 102 -10.03 -6.99 -11.05
N THR A 103 -10.80 -8.06 -10.93
CA THR A 103 -10.54 -9.32 -11.63
C THR A 103 -10.88 -9.19 -13.12
N PHE A 104 -10.46 -10.14 -13.94
CA PHE A 104 -10.85 -10.20 -15.35
C PHE A 104 -12.38 -10.25 -15.54
N GLU A 105 -13.09 -10.88 -14.62
CA GLU A 105 -14.56 -10.96 -14.60
C GLU A 105 -15.23 -9.64 -14.16
N GLY A 106 -14.46 -8.59 -13.90
CA GLY A 106 -14.95 -7.29 -13.43
C GLY A 106 -15.32 -7.26 -11.95
N SER A 107 -15.16 -8.36 -11.22
CA SER A 107 -15.45 -8.44 -9.79
C SER A 107 -14.32 -7.81 -8.95
N ARG A 108 -14.67 -7.21 -7.81
CA ARG A 108 -13.69 -6.58 -6.90
C ARG A 108 -13.16 -7.61 -5.91
N LYS A 109 -11.84 -7.85 -5.94
CA LYS A 109 -11.14 -8.73 -5.00
C LYS A 109 -10.41 -7.91 -3.95
N LEU A 110 -10.72 -8.14 -2.68
CA LEU A 110 -9.98 -7.52 -1.56
C LEU A 110 -8.54 -8.04 -1.55
N VAL A 111 -7.57 -7.12 -1.48
CA VAL A 111 -6.14 -7.44 -1.49
C VAL A 111 -5.49 -7.11 -0.17
N PHE A 112 -5.86 -5.98 0.43
CA PHE A 112 -5.38 -5.60 1.75
C PHE A 112 -6.44 -4.82 2.54
N THR A 113 -6.27 -4.84 3.86
CA THR A 113 -6.96 -3.99 4.82
C THR A 113 -5.92 -3.21 5.61
N LEU A 114 -6.11 -1.89 5.72
CA LEU A 114 -5.33 -1.01 6.58
C LEU A 114 -6.20 -0.56 7.75
N LYS A 115 -5.65 -0.64 8.96
CA LYS A 115 -6.30 -0.19 10.20
C LYS A 115 -5.46 0.94 10.80
N GLU A 116 -6.04 2.12 10.82
CA GLU A 116 -5.46 3.33 11.40
C GLU A 116 -6.13 3.59 12.75
N PRO A 117 -5.38 3.63 13.86
CA PRO A 117 -5.95 3.97 15.17
C PRO A 117 -6.38 5.44 15.20
N ASN A 118 -7.46 5.74 15.94
CA ASN A 118 -7.89 7.13 16.09
C ASN A 118 -6.82 7.94 16.85
N SER A 119 -6.24 8.91 16.15
CA SER A 119 -5.15 9.78 16.63
C SER A 119 -5.50 10.59 17.90
N CYS A 120 -6.79 10.79 18.19
CA CYS A 120 -7.24 11.50 19.39
C CYS A 120 -7.09 10.68 20.69
N ILE A 121 -7.08 9.34 20.63
CA ILE A 121 -7.09 8.47 21.82
C ILE A 121 -5.82 7.61 21.91
N PHE A 122 -5.25 7.20 20.77
CA PHE A 122 -4.15 6.24 20.72
C PHE A 122 -2.98 6.76 19.87
N LYS A 123 -2.18 7.65 20.45
CA LYS A 123 -1.02 8.27 19.76
C LYS A 123 0.13 7.29 19.45
N ASN A 124 0.16 6.12 20.08
CA ASN A 124 1.29 5.17 20.01
C ASN A 124 0.94 3.83 19.34
N ILE A 125 -0.26 3.67 18.78
CA ILE A 125 -0.60 2.44 18.06
C ILE A 125 -0.14 2.63 16.59
N PRO A 126 0.66 1.71 16.04
CA PRO A 126 1.06 1.79 14.65
C PRO A 126 -0.11 1.47 13.72
N ILE A 127 -0.09 2.05 12.52
CA ILE A 127 -1.00 1.66 11.45
C ILE A 127 -0.68 0.20 11.07
N LYS A 128 -1.69 -0.66 11.01
CA LYS A 128 -1.54 -2.08 10.67
C LYS A 128 -2.08 -2.35 9.28
N ILE A 129 -1.34 -3.11 8.49
CA ILE A 129 -1.74 -3.55 7.16
C ILE A 129 -1.82 -5.07 7.18
N SER A 130 -2.92 -5.64 6.72
CA SER A 130 -3.11 -7.08 6.55
C SER A 130 -3.46 -7.39 5.11
N ILE A 131 -2.79 -8.36 4.50
CA ILE A 131 -3.08 -8.84 3.14
C ILE A 131 -3.93 -10.11 3.16
N GLU A 132 -4.86 -10.20 2.22
CA GLU A 132 -5.86 -11.27 2.16
C GLU A 132 -5.37 -12.54 1.45
N SER A 133 -4.22 -12.48 0.75
CA SER A 133 -3.77 -13.62 -0.04
C SER A 133 -3.54 -14.87 0.81
N ARG A 134 -4.14 -15.98 0.37
CA ARG A 134 -4.01 -17.29 1.04
C ARG A 134 -2.68 -17.98 0.74
N ASP A 135 -1.94 -17.50 -0.27
CA ASP A 135 -0.72 -18.13 -0.80
C ASP A 135 0.51 -17.91 0.11
N TYR A 136 0.37 -17.05 1.12
CA TYR A 136 1.42 -16.73 2.09
C TYR A 136 1.04 -17.25 3.47
N GLY A 137 1.99 -17.76 4.24
CA GLY A 137 1.76 -18.13 5.64
C GLY A 137 1.35 -16.91 6.48
N ASN A 138 0.70 -17.13 7.63
CA ASN A 138 0.15 -16.05 8.47
C ASN A 138 1.21 -14.99 8.86
N ASN A 139 2.45 -15.42 9.06
CA ASN A 139 3.57 -14.55 9.40
C ASN A 139 3.91 -13.58 8.26
N HIS A 140 3.58 -13.87 7.01
CA HIS A 140 3.92 -13.01 5.87
C HIS A 140 2.77 -12.09 5.45
N ARG A 141 1.67 -12.07 6.23
CA ARG A 141 0.45 -11.32 5.87
C ARG A 141 0.27 -10.01 6.58
N ASN A 142 1.13 -9.67 7.54
CA ASN A 142 0.96 -8.51 8.39
C ASN A 142 2.16 -7.58 8.25
N PHE A 143 1.87 -6.29 8.12
CA PHE A 143 2.84 -5.22 8.06
C PHE A 143 2.41 -4.09 9.00
N THR A 144 3.36 -3.24 9.37
CA THR A 144 3.10 -2.04 10.15
C THR A 144 3.73 -0.82 9.50
N VAL A 145 3.11 0.33 9.66
CA VAL A 145 3.74 1.62 9.33
C VAL A 145 4.29 2.21 10.63
N ALA A 146 5.59 2.52 10.61
CA ALA A 146 6.31 3.18 11.69
C ALA A 146 6.84 4.53 11.22
N GLY A 147 7.32 5.35 12.17
CA GLY A 147 7.83 6.70 11.91
C GLY A 147 6.72 7.77 11.91
N TYR A 148 7.10 8.98 11.53
CA TYR A 148 6.32 10.20 11.56
C TYR A 148 6.36 10.95 10.22
N PHE A 149 5.24 10.93 9.50
CA PHE A 149 5.17 11.43 8.12
C PHE A 149 5.72 12.85 7.91
N PRO A 150 5.44 13.86 8.77
CA PRO A 150 6.01 15.20 8.63
C PRO A 150 7.53 15.25 8.65
N ASP A 151 8.19 14.34 9.38
CA ASP A 151 9.66 14.29 9.48
C ASP A 151 10.29 13.52 8.31
N ARG A 152 9.45 12.86 7.49
CA ARG A 152 9.83 12.00 6.35
C ARG A 152 10.63 10.76 6.74
N ASP A 153 10.37 10.19 7.90
CA ASP A 153 11.04 9.00 8.46
C ASP A 153 10.13 7.76 8.49
N CYS A 154 9.02 7.77 7.74
CA CYS A 154 8.10 6.65 7.68
C CYS A 154 8.76 5.38 7.09
N SER A 155 8.42 4.23 7.66
CA SER A 155 8.84 2.92 7.15
C SER A 155 7.70 1.92 7.16
N ILE A 156 7.64 1.03 6.18
CA ILE A 156 6.76 -0.14 6.19
C ILE A 156 7.60 -1.33 6.66
N LEU A 157 7.16 -1.97 7.74
CA LEU A 157 7.84 -3.10 8.36
C LEU A 157 7.06 -4.40 8.10
N ASP A 158 7.76 -5.50 7.86
CA ASP A 158 7.18 -6.83 7.87
C ASP A 158 6.87 -7.30 9.32
N SER A 159 6.35 -8.52 9.45
CA SER A 159 6.00 -9.09 10.75
C SER A 159 7.20 -9.38 11.66
N LEU A 160 8.41 -9.44 11.09
CA LEU A 160 9.66 -9.64 11.82
C LEU A 160 10.29 -8.28 12.22
N GLY A 161 9.70 -7.17 11.79
CA GLY A 161 10.21 -5.82 12.03
C GLY A 161 11.23 -5.35 11.00
N ASN A 162 11.45 -6.10 9.92
CA ASN A 162 12.35 -5.68 8.84
C ASN A 162 11.66 -4.64 7.98
N ALA A 163 12.35 -3.54 7.66
CA ALA A 163 11.83 -2.54 6.75
C ALA A 163 11.82 -3.05 5.31
N ILE A 164 10.66 -3.04 4.68
CA ILE A 164 10.45 -3.41 3.26
C ILE A 164 10.25 -2.19 2.36
N ALA A 165 10.01 -1.02 2.95
CA ALA A 165 10.00 0.27 2.28
C ALA A 165 10.34 1.37 3.29
N LYS A 166 11.05 2.41 2.85
CA LYS A 166 11.40 3.56 3.69
C LYS A 166 11.21 4.86 2.92
N MET A 167 10.70 5.87 3.62
CA MET A 167 10.73 7.25 3.16
C MET A 167 12.11 7.83 3.45
N THR A 168 12.65 8.58 2.49
CA THR A 168 13.92 9.29 2.62
C THR A 168 13.73 10.74 2.23
N ARG A 169 14.63 11.62 2.70
CA ARG A 169 14.56 13.06 2.44
C ARG A 169 15.03 13.42 1.05
#